data_AF-A0AAJ1JDE5-F1
#
_entry.id   AF-A0AAJ1JDE5-F1
#
_cell.length_a   1.000
_cell.length_b   1.000
_cell.length_c   1.000
_cell.angle_alpha   90.00
_cell.angle_beta   90.00
_cell.angle_gamma   90.00
#
_symmetry.space_group_name_H-M   'P 1'
#
loop_
_entity.id
_entity.type
_entity.pdbx_description
1 polymer ?
#
loop_
_entity_poly.entity_id
_entity_poly.type
_entity_poly.pdbx_seq_one_letter_code
_entity_poly.pdbx_strand_id
1 'polypeptide(L)'
;MSHKIEDAFDSEGILEHGANDENTYWFSLKDIPTIITVTVSKGKMAGLDGYKFKLSHYINTPQQAGPYRPSRQWGDDKAYALHQAVSAITDYYDMAIKNGDKPSAKWLIEA
;
A
#
# COMPACT_ATOMS: atom_id res chain seq x y z
N MET A 1 9.76 13.54 -12.17
CA MET A 1 9.18 12.51 -13.07
C MET A 1 7.70 12.47 -12.78
N SER A 2 6.82 12.40 -13.77
CA SER A 2 5.38 12.26 -13.52
C SER A 2 5.09 10.79 -13.21
N HIS A 3 4.77 10.45 -11.96
CA HIS A 3 4.31 9.11 -11.62
C HIS A 3 2.92 8.88 -12.24
N LYS A 4 2.69 7.73 -12.89
CA LYS A 4 1.33 7.34 -13.26
C LYS A 4 0.72 6.54 -12.11
N ILE A 5 -0.60 6.63 -11.99
CA ILE A 5 -1.36 5.87 -10.98
C ILE A 5 -1.16 4.36 -11.17
N GLU A 6 -1.09 3.90 -12.42
CA GLU A 6 -0.91 2.49 -12.76
C GLU A 6 0.44 1.93 -12.28
N ASP A 7 1.50 2.75 -12.32
CA ASP A 7 2.85 2.37 -11.88
C ASP A 7 2.90 2.06 -10.37
N ALA A 8 1.92 2.52 -9.59
CA ALA A 8 1.84 2.22 -8.15
C ALA A 8 1.56 0.74 -7.87
N PHE A 9 1.02 -0.01 -8.85
CA PHE A 9 0.66 -1.42 -8.71
C PHE A 9 1.63 -2.36 -9.44
N ASP A 10 2.79 -1.85 -9.87
CA ASP A 10 3.84 -2.63 -10.54
C ASP A 10 4.67 -3.43 -9.53
N SER A 11 4.01 -4.39 -8.87
CA SER A 11 4.62 -5.28 -7.88
C SER A 11 4.26 -6.73 -8.21
N GLU A 12 5.26 -7.61 -8.21
CA GLU A 12 5.05 -9.04 -8.49
C GLU A 12 4.11 -9.70 -7.48
N GLY A 13 4.06 -9.21 -6.24
CA GLY A 13 3.13 -9.71 -5.22
C GLY A 13 1.65 -9.36 -5.42
N ILE A 14 1.33 -8.42 -6.31
CA ILE A 14 -0.06 -8.02 -6.58
C ILE A 14 -0.71 -9.04 -7.51
N LEU A 15 -1.93 -9.46 -7.16
CA LEU A 15 -2.75 -10.37 -7.97
C LEU A 15 -3.73 -9.58 -8.85
N GLU A 16 -4.52 -8.71 -8.23
CA GLU A 16 -5.48 -7.85 -8.90
C GLU A 16 -5.45 -6.45 -8.29
N HIS A 17 -5.82 -5.45 -9.07
CA HIS A 17 -5.96 -4.08 -8.59
C HIS A 17 -7.02 -3.33 -9.40
N GLY A 18 -7.49 -2.21 -8.85
CA GLY A 18 -8.46 -1.36 -9.51
C GLY A 18 -8.74 -0.08 -8.72
N ALA A 19 -9.75 0.65 -9.18
CA ALA A 19 -10.24 1.86 -8.54
C ALA A 19 -11.74 1.74 -8.29
N ASN A 20 -12.19 2.14 -7.10
CA ASN A 20 -13.61 2.30 -6.80
C ASN A 20 -14.09 3.68 -7.26
N ASP A 21 -13.24 4.70 -7.14
CA ASP A 21 -13.49 6.07 -7.57
C ASP A 21 -12.15 6.80 -7.85
N GLU A 22 -12.18 8.12 -8.10
CA GLU A 22 -10.99 8.93 -8.43
C GLU A 22 -9.94 9.03 -7.31
N ASN A 23 -10.29 8.66 -6.08
CA ASN A 23 -9.49 8.82 -4.87
C ASN A 23 -9.35 7.51 -4.07
N THR A 24 -10.18 6.50 -4.35
CA THR A 24 -10.17 5.21 -3.67
C THR A 24 -9.74 4.10 -4.61
N TYR A 25 -8.61 3.49 -4.29
CA TYR A 25 -8.01 2.37 -5.01
C TYR A 25 -8.08 1.10 -4.20
N TRP A 26 -7.97 -0.05 -4.86
CA TRP A 26 -7.90 -1.34 -4.20
C TRP A 26 -6.90 -2.25 -4.89
N PHE A 27 -6.34 -3.19 -4.13
CA PHE A 27 -5.50 -4.26 -4.65
C PHE A 27 -5.57 -5.50 -3.75
N SER A 28 -5.23 -6.65 -4.33
CA SER A 28 -5.12 -7.94 -3.63
C SER A 28 -3.71 -8.48 -3.81
N LEU A 29 -3.25 -9.25 -2.82
CA LEU A 29 -1.96 -9.93 -2.86
C LEU A 29 -2.15 -11.39 -3.27
N LYS A 30 -1.16 -11.96 -3.96
CA LYS A 30 -1.17 -13.38 -4.32
C LYS A 30 -1.28 -14.24 -3.06
N ASP A 31 -2.14 -15.26 -3.14
CA ASP A 31 -2.39 -16.25 -2.08
C ASP A 31 -2.90 -15.66 -0.75
N ILE A 32 -3.40 -14.42 -0.74
CA ILE A 32 -4.06 -13.79 0.41
C ILE A 32 -5.48 -13.36 0.02
N PRO A 33 -6.55 -13.96 0.58
CA PRO A 33 -7.94 -13.66 0.22
C PRO A 33 -8.46 -12.39 0.91
N THR A 34 -7.68 -11.32 0.94
CA THR A 34 -8.03 -10.05 1.59
C THR A 34 -7.73 -8.90 0.64
N ILE A 35 -8.74 -8.06 0.43
CA ILE A 35 -8.63 -6.86 -0.41
C ILE A 35 -8.16 -5.70 0.46
N ILE A 36 -7.13 -5.01 0.00
CA ILE A 36 -6.60 -3.80 0.62
C ILE A 36 -7.14 -2.61 -0.16
N THR A 37 -7.53 -1.56 0.55
CA THR A 37 -8.00 -0.32 -0.03
C THR A 37 -7.09 0.83 0.37
N VAL A 38 -6.87 1.74 -0.58
CA VAL A 38 -6.08 2.96 -0.41
C VAL A 38 -6.96 4.16 -0.74
N THR A 39 -7.20 5.02 0.24
CA THR A 39 -7.89 6.29 0.01
C THR A 39 -6.89 7.42 -0.01
N VAL A 40 -6.82 8.16 -1.12
CA VAL A 40 -5.94 9.30 -1.32
C VAL A 40 -6.76 10.59 -1.28
N SER A 41 -6.34 11.56 -0.48
CA SER A 41 -7.04 12.83 -0.30
C SER A 41 -6.09 14.00 -0.41
N LYS A 42 -6.51 15.05 -1.12
CA LYS A 42 -5.74 16.29 -1.20
C LYS A 42 -5.82 17.03 0.13
N GLY A 43 -4.71 17.59 0.59
CA GLY A 43 -4.70 18.39 1.80
C GLY A 43 -3.38 19.11 2.03
N LYS A 44 -3.27 19.79 3.17
CA LYS A 44 -2.02 20.41 3.62
C LYS A 44 -1.28 19.52 4.61
N MET A 45 0.02 19.36 4.39
CA MET A 45 0.97 18.69 5.28
C MET A 45 2.14 19.62 5.56
N ALA A 46 2.36 19.95 6.84
CA ALA A 46 3.41 20.87 7.26
C ALA A 46 3.41 22.22 6.50
N GLY A 47 2.23 22.72 6.12
CA GLY A 47 2.07 23.98 5.38
C GLY A 47 2.20 23.86 3.85
N LEU A 48 2.55 22.69 3.33
CA LEU A 48 2.65 22.41 1.89
C LEU A 48 1.40 21.70 1.38
N ASP A 49 0.98 22.01 0.16
CA ASP A 49 -0.06 21.25 -0.53
C ASP A 49 0.49 19.88 -0.94
N GLY A 50 -0.32 18.85 -0.76
CA GLY A 50 0.04 17.48 -1.15
C GLY A 50 -1.14 16.53 -1.04
N TYR A 51 -0.84 15.24 -1.09
CA TYR A 51 -1.82 14.16 -1.03
C TYR A 51 -1.52 13.25 0.14
N LYS A 52 -2.50 13.06 1.02
CA LYS A 52 -2.45 12.09 2.13
C LYS A 52 -3.05 10.80 1.65
N PHE A 53 -2.52 9.67 2.12
CA PHE A 53 -3.15 8.37 1.89
C PHE A 53 -3.54 7.71 3.20
N LYS A 54 -4.56 6.86 3.13
CA LYS A 54 -4.97 5.96 4.22
C LYS A 54 -5.06 4.55 3.67
N LEU A 55 -4.54 3.60 4.42
CA LEU A 55 -4.65 2.17 4.15
C LEU A 55 -5.77 1.59 5.01
N SER A 56 -6.53 0.62 4.49
CA SER A 56 -7.44 -0.17 5.33
C SER A 56 -6.74 -1.24 6.14
N HIS A 57 -5.56 -1.68 5.69
CA HIS A 57 -4.77 -2.70 6.36
C HIS A 57 -3.28 -2.31 6.39
N TYR A 58 -2.59 -2.74 7.43
CA TYR A 58 -1.14 -2.73 7.54
C TYR A 58 -0.60 -4.15 7.37
N ILE A 59 0.60 -4.29 6.84
CA ILE A 59 1.27 -5.58 6.73
C ILE A 59 2.09 -5.91 7.98
N ASN A 60 2.04 -7.15 8.43
CA ASN A 60 2.78 -7.71 9.56
C ASN A 60 3.23 -9.14 9.23
N THR A 61 4.36 -9.25 8.53
CA THR A 61 4.98 -10.54 8.20
C THR A 61 5.73 -11.13 9.40
N PRO A 62 6.06 -12.44 9.39
CA PRO A 62 6.67 -13.11 10.55
C PRO A 62 8.01 -12.52 11.00
N GLN A 63 8.75 -11.86 10.10
CA GLN A 63 10.05 -11.23 10.39
C GLN A 63 9.90 -9.88 11.09
N GLN A 64 8.70 -9.28 11.06
CA GLN A 64 8.46 -7.98 11.66
C GLN A 64 8.13 -8.12 13.14
N ALA A 65 8.63 -7.20 13.97
CA ALA A 65 8.28 -7.14 15.38
C ALA A 65 6.82 -6.67 15.61
N GLY A 66 6.18 -6.11 14.59
CA GLY A 66 4.79 -5.68 14.59
C GLY A 66 4.38 -5.08 13.24
N PRO A 67 3.10 -4.71 13.09
CA PRO A 67 2.57 -4.21 11.83
C PRO A 67 3.28 -2.94 11.36
N TYR A 68 3.68 -2.90 10.10
CA TYR A 68 4.32 -1.74 9.52
C TYR A 68 3.30 -0.62 9.28
N ARG A 69 3.49 0.47 10.01
CA ARG A 69 2.75 1.71 9.85
C ARG A 69 3.68 2.76 9.27
N PRO A 70 3.48 3.21 8.03
CA PRO A 70 4.31 4.24 7.43
C PRO A 70 4.34 5.51 8.29
N SER A 71 5.54 5.98 8.65
CA SER A 71 5.70 7.24 9.40
C SER A 71 5.29 8.45 8.56
N ARG A 72 5.43 8.34 7.23
CA ARG A 72 5.01 9.34 6.24
C ARG A 72 3.86 8.79 5.42
N GLN A 73 2.65 9.29 5.68
CA GLN A 73 1.43 8.93 4.94
C GLN A 73 1.00 10.02 3.94
N TRP A 74 1.97 10.63 3.25
CA TRP A 74 1.70 11.70 2.28
C TRP A 74 2.79 11.84 1.23
N GLY A 75 2.38 12.28 0.03
CA GLY A 75 3.23 12.57 -1.11
C GLY A 75 2.93 13.94 -1.72
N ASP A 76 3.83 14.41 -2.58
CA ASP A 76 3.72 15.72 -3.22
C ASP A 76 2.65 15.70 -4.34
N ASP A 77 2.44 14.54 -4.97
CA ASP A 77 1.37 14.28 -5.92
C ASP A 77 0.58 13.00 -5.59
N LYS A 78 -0.58 12.84 -6.24
CA LYS A 78 -1.51 11.72 -5.99
C LYS A 78 -0.87 10.37 -6.30
N ALA A 79 -0.16 10.27 -7.42
CA ALA A 79 0.42 9.01 -7.88
C ALA A 79 1.59 8.58 -6.98
N TYR A 80 2.41 9.53 -6.55
CA TYR A 80 3.47 9.27 -5.58
C TYR A 80 2.90 8.85 -4.22
N ALA A 81 1.86 9.53 -3.73
CA ALA A 81 1.19 9.14 -2.47
C ALA A 81 0.60 7.72 -2.55
N LEU A 82 -0.01 7.36 -3.69
CA LEU A 82 -0.52 6.00 -3.93
C LEU A 82 0.61 4.98 -4.00
N HIS A 83 1.68 5.26 -4.73
CA HIS A 83 2.87 4.40 -4.81
C HIS A 83 3.44 4.15 -3.41
N GLN A 84 3.62 5.19 -2.59
CA GLN A 84 4.09 5.02 -1.21
C GLN A 84 3.17 4.11 -0.37
N ALA A 85 1.86 4.21 -0.57
CA ALA A 85 0.88 3.39 0.14
C ALA A 85 0.97 1.91 -0.27
N VAL A 86 1.10 1.63 -1.57
CA VAL A 86 1.20 0.26 -2.09
C VAL A 86 2.54 -0.37 -1.72
N SER A 87 3.66 0.33 -1.94
CA SER A 87 5.00 -0.15 -1.57
C SER A 87 5.13 -0.45 -0.07
N ALA A 88 4.46 0.33 0.78
CA ALA A 88 4.42 0.08 2.23
C ALA A 88 3.90 -1.33 2.59
N ILE A 89 3.15 -1.98 1.71
CA ILE A 89 2.66 -3.34 1.88
C ILE A 89 3.48 -4.31 1.03
N THR A 90 3.64 -4.03 -0.27
CA THR A 90 4.25 -4.97 -1.21
C THR A 90 5.73 -5.22 -0.91
N ASP A 91 6.49 -4.23 -0.44
CA ASP A 91 7.91 -4.39 -0.14
C ASP A 91 8.15 -5.46 0.94
N TYR A 92 7.31 -5.47 1.98
CA TYR A 92 7.39 -6.47 3.05
C TYR A 92 6.82 -7.81 2.64
N TYR A 93 5.76 -7.82 1.82
CA TYR A 93 5.22 -9.05 1.25
C TYR A 93 6.28 -9.75 0.40
N ASP A 94 6.87 -9.05 -0.58
CA ASP A 94 7.88 -9.59 -1.49
C ASP A 94 9.12 -10.06 -0.73
N MET A 95 9.52 -9.34 0.32
CA MET A 95 10.62 -9.75 1.18
C MET A 95 10.31 -11.05 1.94
N ALA A 96 9.12 -11.20 2.50
CA ALA A 96 8.72 -12.45 3.18
C ALA A 96 8.65 -13.63 2.20
N ILE A 97 8.12 -13.41 0.99
CA ILE A 97 8.12 -14.43 -0.06
C ILE A 97 9.54 -14.84 -0.43
N LYS A 98 10.45 -13.89 -0.64
CA LYS A 98 11.86 -14.16 -0.94
C LYS A 98 12.57 -14.93 0.19
N ASN A 99 12.13 -14.76 1.43
CA ASN A 99 12.62 -15.52 2.59
C ASN A 99 12.01 -16.92 2.72
N GLY A 100 11.05 -17.29 1.86
CA GLY A 100 10.40 -18.60 1.85
C GLY A 100 9.17 -18.69 2.77
N ASP A 101 8.68 -17.56 3.29
CA ASP A 101 7.45 -17.54 4.06
C ASP A 101 6.23 -17.76 3.18
N LYS A 102 5.22 -18.43 3.74
CA LYS A 102 3.95 -18.68 3.05
C LYS A 102 2.98 -17.52 3.31
N PRO A 103 2.41 -16.90 2.26
CA PRO A 103 1.37 -15.89 2.42
C PRO A 103 0.25 -16.33 3.37
N SER A 104 -0.22 -15.39 4.17
CA SER A 104 -1.31 -15.63 5.09
C SER A 104 -2.17 -14.38 5.25
N ALA A 105 -3.49 -14.57 5.31
CA ALA A 105 -4.41 -13.48 5.66
C ALA A 105 -4.08 -12.81 7.00
N LYS A 106 -3.43 -13.54 7.92
CA LYS A 106 -2.96 -13.00 9.21
C LYS A 106 -1.89 -11.92 9.08
N TRP A 107 -1.24 -11.80 7.91
CA TRP A 107 -0.27 -10.74 7.67
C TRP A 107 -0.93 -9.39 7.49
N LEU A 108 -2.22 -9.33 7.16
CA LEU A 108 -2.93 -8.07 6.98
C LEU A 108 -3.75 -7.77 8.23
N ILE A 109 -3.40 -6.66 8.89
CA ILE A 109 -3.99 -6.21 10.13
C ILE A 109 -4.79 -4.94 9.85
N GLU A 110 -6.04 -4.88 10.28
CA GLU A 110 -6.90 -3.70 10.11
C GLU A 110 -6.27 -2.43 10.73
N ALA A 111 -6.43 -1.30 10.03
CA ALA A 111 -5.73 -0.05 10.30
C ALA A 111 -6.29 0.82 11.43
#